data_AF-A0A937CWK8-F1
#
_entry.id   AF-A0A937CWK8-F1
#
_cell.length_a   1.000
_cell.length_b   1.000
_cell.length_c   1.000
_cell.angle_alpha   90.00
_cell.angle_beta   90.00
_cell.angle_gamma   90.00
#
_symmetry.space_group_name_H-M   'P 1'
#
loop_
_entity.id
_entity.type
_entity.pdbx_description
1 polymer ?
#
loop_
_entity_poly.entity_id
_entity_poly.type
_entity_poly.pdbx_seq_one_letter_code
_entity_poly.pdbx_strand_id
1 'polypeptide(L)'
;MRTFYQGAAAIALTCIVSADASAQGSPRSKRFEPLTGRLFLMVELKGQGRKDLSNKVEWYRLAADRRLELELAMYMLLKSPAPTLTVGGIDKNNAPMPAGMEAIKNAVEGCNGDQNCESQAMAAVAQKMMANPGVLAAMQPDDTRFENWCADRRGPCASGTLRVDDEGDGMNISPPAPAKPYRFKRSGTLELAPQSADLLDRACKAEISVDRQKGLLSMRLGGLNIPVPVRMTGQAYTAEKSVLFLEGSKGIELFDQAVSTDATTWSGQSQLEKIGSVSHNSGQTVAPMSGKLTWRFVRD
;
A
#
# COMPACT_ATOMS: atom_id res chain seq x y z
N MET A 1 -75.60 21.26 -37.27
CA MET A 1 -75.18 19.85 -37.51
C MET A 1 -74.86 19.26 -36.14
N ARG A 2 -75.78 18.47 -35.56
CA ARG A 2 -75.73 16.98 -35.44
C ARG A 2 -74.33 16.51 -34.98
N THR A 3 -74.12 15.85 -33.83
CA THR A 3 -74.96 14.82 -33.18
C THR A 3 -74.56 14.61 -31.70
N PHE A 4 -75.56 14.25 -30.88
CA PHE A 4 -75.54 13.74 -29.49
C PHE A 4 -74.80 12.36 -29.39
N TYR A 5 -74.34 11.85 -28.24
CA TYR A 5 -75.15 11.26 -27.15
C TYR A 5 -74.31 10.91 -25.88
N GLN A 6 -74.92 11.17 -24.72
CA GLN A 6 -75.07 10.37 -23.46
C GLN A 6 -74.03 9.28 -23.09
N GLY A 7 -73.72 8.99 -21.82
CA GLY A 7 -74.53 9.13 -20.62
C GLY A 7 -73.79 8.69 -19.35
N ALA A 8 -74.54 8.74 -18.25
CA ALA A 8 -74.08 8.81 -16.87
C ALA A 8 -73.97 7.45 -16.13
N ALA A 9 -73.32 7.54 -14.96
CA ALA A 9 -73.54 6.81 -13.71
C ALA A 9 -73.02 5.35 -13.59
N ALA A 10 -72.21 5.09 -12.55
CA ALA A 10 -72.70 4.55 -11.28
C ALA A 10 -71.55 4.28 -10.29
N ILE A 11 -71.81 4.60 -9.03
CA ILE A 11 -71.02 4.27 -7.83
C ILE A 11 -71.35 2.82 -7.43
N ALA A 12 -70.34 2.03 -7.05
CA ALA A 12 -70.53 0.89 -6.16
C ALA A 12 -69.28 0.66 -5.30
N LEU A 13 -69.47 0.79 -3.99
CA LEU A 13 -68.60 0.33 -2.92
C LEU A 13 -68.52 -1.21 -2.91
N THR A 14 -67.33 -1.76 -2.67
CA THR A 14 -67.16 -2.98 -1.86
C THR A 14 -65.87 -2.87 -1.03
N CYS A 15 -65.96 -3.43 0.16
CA CYS A 15 -65.13 -3.19 1.34
C CYS A 15 -64.29 -4.44 1.71
N ILE A 16 -63.13 -4.20 2.36
CA ILE A 16 -62.40 -5.07 3.32
C ILE A 16 -61.60 -6.22 2.64
N VAL A 17 -60.29 -6.44 2.89
CA VAL A 17 -59.63 -6.82 4.14
C VAL A 17 -58.20 -6.25 4.25
N SER A 18 -57.86 -5.82 5.45
CA SER A 18 -56.55 -5.40 5.94
C SER A 18 -55.46 -6.47 5.78
N ALA A 19 -54.28 -6.06 5.32
CA ALA A 19 -53.03 -6.66 5.75
C ALA A 19 -52.02 -5.52 5.97
N ASP A 20 -51.88 -5.13 7.23
CA ASP A 20 -50.74 -4.37 7.73
C ASP A 20 -49.47 -5.17 7.42
N ALA A 21 -48.92 -4.98 6.23
CA ALA A 21 -47.53 -5.30 5.98
C ALA A 21 -46.70 -4.21 6.68
N SER A 22 -46.51 -4.43 7.98
CA SER A 22 -45.44 -3.83 8.77
C SER A 22 -44.12 -4.16 8.10
N ALA A 23 -43.74 -3.37 7.09
CA ALA A 23 -42.36 -3.26 6.67
C ALA A 23 -41.65 -2.50 7.81
N GLN A 24 -41.41 -3.22 8.91
CA GLN A 24 -40.40 -2.87 9.88
C GLN A 24 -39.17 -2.49 9.07
N GLY A 25 -38.84 -1.21 9.10
CA GLY A 25 -37.59 -0.70 8.58
C GLY A 25 -36.50 -1.55 9.20
N SER A 26 -35.98 -2.49 8.40
CA SER A 26 -34.70 -3.11 8.68
C SER A 26 -33.78 -1.96 9.05
N PRO A 27 -33.15 -1.97 10.24
CA PRO A 27 -32.23 -0.90 10.58
C PRO A 27 -31.22 -0.92 9.46
N ARG A 28 -31.22 0.15 8.64
CA ARG A 28 -30.11 0.43 7.73
C ARG A 28 -28.90 0.29 8.63
N SER A 29 -28.16 -0.81 8.47
CA SER A 29 -26.88 -0.97 9.12
C SER A 29 -26.17 0.34 8.82
N LYS A 30 -25.83 1.10 9.86
CA LYS A 30 -24.97 2.25 9.68
C LYS A 30 -23.80 1.71 8.87
N ARG A 31 -23.68 2.11 7.59
CA ARG A 31 -22.51 1.76 6.79
C ARG A 31 -21.35 2.25 7.65
N PHE A 32 -20.58 1.32 8.18
CA PHE A 32 -19.34 1.65 8.87
C PHE A 32 -18.49 2.27 7.77
N GLU A 33 -18.44 3.60 7.71
CA GLU A 33 -17.50 4.26 6.82
C GLU A 33 -16.11 3.92 7.36
N PRO A 34 -15.25 3.29 6.54
CA PRO A 34 -13.91 2.95 6.99
C PRO A 34 -13.17 4.23 7.33
N LEU A 35 -12.39 4.21 8.43
CA LEU A 35 -11.54 5.34 8.79
C LEU A 35 -10.62 5.69 7.62
N THR A 36 -10.43 6.97 7.37
CA THR A 36 -9.58 7.48 6.28
C THR A 36 -8.35 8.17 6.84
N GLY A 37 -7.37 8.39 5.98
CA GLY A 37 -6.18 9.15 6.34
C GLY A 37 -5.36 9.50 5.11
N ARG A 38 -4.26 10.22 5.33
CA ARG A 38 -3.35 10.66 4.28
C ARG A 38 -1.91 10.33 4.64
N LEU A 39 -1.21 9.68 3.70
CA LEU A 39 0.21 9.41 3.80
C LEU A 39 0.98 10.34 2.85
N PHE A 40 1.82 11.18 3.43
CA PHE A 40 2.73 12.09 2.73
C PHE A 40 4.14 11.50 2.74
N LEU A 41 4.78 11.44 1.59
CA LEU A 41 6.11 10.85 1.40
C LEU A 41 7.00 11.79 0.60
N MET A 42 8.26 11.87 0.99
CA MET A 42 9.33 12.48 0.21
C MET A 42 10.50 11.50 0.15
N VAL A 43 10.84 11.04 -1.05
CA VAL A 43 11.95 10.13 -1.31
C VAL A 43 12.99 10.88 -2.14
N GLU A 44 14.19 11.03 -1.60
CA GLU A 44 15.33 11.68 -2.26
C GLU A 44 16.44 10.66 -2.44
N LEU A 45 16.85 10.39 -3.68
CA LEU A 45 17.80 9.34 -4.01
C LEU A 45 18.94 9.90 -4.85
N LYS A 46 20.14 9.44 -4.54
CA LYS A 46 21.34 9.70 -5.33
C LYS A 46 22.08 8.40 -5.59
N GLY A 47 22.72 8.34 -6.75
CA GLY A 47 23.50 7.19 -7.13
C GLY A 47 24.61 7.58 -8.09
N GLN A 48 25.68 6.82 -8.08
CA GLN A 48 26.74 6.95 -9.07
C GLN A 48 27.24 5.59 -9.50
N GLY A 49 27.51 5.45 -10.79
CA GLY A 49 28.04 4.24 -11.39
C GLY A 49 29.06 4.57 -12.45
N ARG A 50 30.11 3.77 -12.55
CA ARG A 50 31.09 3.83 -13.65
C ARG A 50 31.32 2.43 -14.18
N LYS A 51 31.46 2.31 -15.49
CA LYS A 51 31.88 1.10 -16.18
C LYS A 51 32.98 1.43 -17.17
N ASP A 52 34.11 0.75 -17.01
CA ASP A 52 35.19 0.73 -18.00
C ASP A 52 35.02 -0.50 -18.90
N LEU A 53 35.12 -0.33 -20.22
CA LEU A 53 35.01 -1.43 -21.17
C LEU A 53 36.34 -2.19 -21.31
N SER A 54 36.26 -3.39 -21.88
CA SER A 54 37.41 -4.31 -22.02
C SER A 54 38.57 -3.74 -22.86
N ASN A 55 38.29 -2.80 -23.76
CA ASN A 55 39.32 -2.13 -24.57
C ASN A 55 40.14 -1.09 -23.79
N LYS A 56 39.82 -0.83 -22.51
CA LYS A 56 40.52 0.10 -21.62
C LYS A 56 40.54 1.58 -22.08
N VAL A 57 39.81 1.92 -23.13
CA VAL A 57 39.71 3.29 -23.67
C VAL A 57 38.31 3.83 -23.44
N GLU A 58 37.30 3.02 -23.73
CA GLU A 58 35.91 3.40 -23.53
C GLU A 58 35.49 3.22 -22.09
N TRP A 59 34.81 4.23 -21.56
CA TRP A 59 34.24 4.19 -20.23
C TRP A 59 33.02 5.09 -20.16
N TYR A 60 32.14 4.76 -19.23
CA TYR A 60 30.84 5.38 -19.07
C TYR A 60 30.61 5.62 -17.59
N ARG A 61 30.16 6.82 -17.24
CA ARG A 61 29.75 7.17 -15.88
C ARG A 61 28.37 7.79 -15.90
N LEU A 62 27.61 7.47 -14.86
CA LEU A 62 26.27 7.97 -14.60
C LEU A 62 26.21 8.47 -13.16
N ALA A 63 25.81 9.71 -12.97
CA ALA A 63 25.43 10.29 -11.69
C ALA A 63 23.92 10.59 -11.76
N ALA A 64 23.16 10.05 -10.83
CA ALA A 64 21.71 10.12 -10.82
C ALA A 64 21.20 10.84 -9.58
N ASP A 65 20.25 11.75 -9.77
CA ASP A 65 19.55 12.48 -8.71
C ASP A 65 18.04 12.39 -8.96
N ARG A 66 17.32 11.78 -8.02
CA ARG A 66 15.90 11.44 -8.16
C ARG A 66 15.13 11.92 -6.94
N ARG A 67 13.98 12.54 -7.18
CA ARG A 67 13.08 12.99 -6.10
C ARG A 67 11.64 12.59 -6.39
N LEU A 68 10.97 12.02 -5.40
CA LEU A 68 9.55 11.69 -5.43
C LEU A 68 8.87 12.37 -4.25
N GLU A 69 7.82 13.11 -4.53
CA GLU A 69 6.87 13.64 -3.56
C GLU A 69 5.53 13.00 -3.84
N LEU A 70 4.92 12.39 -2.81
CA LEU A 70 3.71 11.60 -2.96
C LEU A 70 2.76 11.88 -1.80
N GLU A 71 1.51 12.14 -2.12
CA GLU A 71 0.39 12.11 -1.20
C GLU A 71 -0.52 10.96 -1.60
N LEU A 72 -0.78 10.06 -0.66
CA LEU A 72 -1.63 8.90 -0.82
C LEU A 72 -2.86 9.06 0.06
N ALA A 73 -4.03 8.89 -0.56
CA ALA A 73 -5.25 8.64 0.20
C ALA A 73 -5.17 7.22 0.76
N MET A 74 -5.47 7.07 2.05
CA MET A 74 -5.40 5.80 2.76
C MET A 74 -6.75 5.51 3.42
N TYR A 75 -7.09 4.24 3.53
CA TYR A 75 -8.22 3.81 4.35
C TYR A 75 -7.80 2.65 5.25
N MET A 76 -8.42 2.58 6.41
CA MET A 76 -8.24 1.48 7.34
C MET A 76 -9.07 0.29 6.85
N LEU A 77 -8.40 -0.84 6.67
CA LEU A 77 -9.06 -2.12 6.44
C LEU A 77 -9.98 -2.45 7.61
N LEU A 78 -11.03 -3.23 7.35
CA LEU A 78 -11.90 -3.75 8.41
C LEU A 78 -11.03 -4.37 9.52
N LYS A 79 -11.50 -4.23 10.76
CA LYS A 79 -10.77 -4.70 11.94
C LYS A 79 -10.24 -6.12 11.71
N SER A 80 -8.95 -6.30 11.94
CA SER A 80 -8.23 -7.53 11.68
C SER A 80 -7.43 -7.91 12.92
N PRO A 81 -7.50 -9.16 13.38
CA PRO A 81 -6.74 -9.60 14.55
C PRO A 81 -5.26 -9.82 14.26
N ALA A 82 -4.86 -9.63 13.00
CA ALA A 82 -3.49 -9.76 12.54
C ALA A 82 -3.07 -8.53 11.74
N PRO A 83 -1.78 -8.15 11.80
CA PRO A 83 -1.26 -7.09 10.96
C PRO A 83 -0.99 -7.58 9.53
N THR A 84 -1.17 -6.70 8.54
CA THR A 84 -0.84 -6.98 7.12
C THR A 84 0.66 -6.94 6.84
N LEU A 85 1.41 -6.18 7.64
CA LEU A 85 2.86 -6.10 7.64
C LEU A 85 3.39 -6.59 8.98
N THR A 86 4.59 -7.18 8.99
CA THR A 86 5.24 -7.56 10.25
C THR A 86 5.45 -6.32 11.12
N VAL A 87 4.95 -6.34 12.35
CA VAL A 87 5.12 -5.26 13.34
C VAL A 87 5.29 -5.85 14.74
N GLY A 88 6.30 -5.39 15.48
CA GLY A 88 6.65 -5.88 16.80
C GLY A 88 6.95 -7.39 16.83
N GLY A 89 7.47 -7.94 15.73
CA GLY A 89 7.71 -9.38 15.53
C GLY A 89 6.46 -10.21 15.19
N ILE A 90 5.31 -9.58 14.98
CA ILE A 90 4.03 -10.24 14.68
C ILE A 90 3.66 -10.02 13.22
N ASP A 91 3.27 -11.09 12.54
CA ASP A 91 2.72 -11.13 11.19
C ASP A 91 1.40 -11.92 11.17
N LYS A 92 0.85 -12.16 9.97
CA LYS A 92 -0.40 -12.91 9.79
C LYS A 92 -0.35 -14.38 10.24
N ASN A 93 0.84 -14.97 10.35
CA ASN A 93 1.04 -16.38 10.63
C ASN A 93 1.26 -16.64 12.13
N ASN A 94 1.72 -15.63 12.88
CA ASN A 94 1.98 -15.73 14.32
C ASN A 94 1.19 -14.72 15.16
N ALA A 95 0.10 -14.17 14.59
CA ALA A 95 -0.82 -13.30 15.31
C ALA A 95 -1.34 -13.97 16.60
N PRO A 96 -1.46 -13.23 17.71
CA PRO A 96 -1.95 -13.78 18.97
C PRO A 96 -3.31 -14.44 18.79
N MET A 97 -3.41 -15.69 19.26
CA MET A 97 -4.67 -16.40 19.30
C MET A 97 -5.54 -15.81 20.43
N PRO A 98 -6.88 -15.77 20.30
CA PRO A 98 -7.75 -15.38 21.40
C PRO A 98 -7.45 -16.20 22.66
N ALA A 99 -7.45 -15.56 23.84
CA ALA A 99 -7.12 -16.23 25.10
C ALA A 99 -7.97 -17.48 25.38
N GLY A 100 -9.25 -17.45 24.97
CA GLY A 100 -10.15 -18.61 25.05
C GLY A 100 -9.73 -19.76 24.13
N MET A 101 -9.27 -19.45 22.92
CA MET A 101 -8.76 -20.46 21.97
C MET A 101 -7.40 -21.01 22.39
N GLU A 102 -6.54 -20.18 23.01
CA GLU A 102 -5.28 -20.61 23.62
C GLU A 102 -5.49 -21.57 24.78
N ALA A 103 -6.45 -21.28 25.65
CA ALA A 103 -6.82 -22.19 26.74
C ALA A 103 -7.30 -23.56 26.23
N ILE A 104 -8.07 -23.59 25.14
CA ILE A 104 -8.52 -24.84 24.50
C ILE A 104 -7.34 -25.61 23.93
N LYS A 105 -6.50 -24.94 23.14
CA LYS A 105 -5.31 -25.55 22.55
C LYS A 105 -4.43 -26.19 23.63
N ASN A 106 -4.13 -25.46 24.70
CA ASN A 106 -3.30 -25.97 25.79
C ASN A 106 -3.96 -27.16 26.51
N ALA A 107 -5.28 -27.15 26.67
CA ALA A 107 -6.01 -28.27 27.27
C ALA A 107 -5.98 -29.54 26.41
N VAL A 108 -6.04 -29.39 25.08
CA VAL A 108 -5.95 -30.50 24.11
C VAL A 108 -4.51 -30.99 23.98
N GLU A 109 -3.52 -30.09 23.86
CA GLU A 109 -2.10 -30.47 23.77
C GLU A 109 -1.62 -31.21 25.03
N GLY A 110 -2.15 -30.85 26.20
CA GLY A 110 -1.89 -31.56 27.46
C GLY A 110 -2.34 -33.03 27.46
N CYS A 111 -3.21 -33.44 26.55
CA CYS A 111 -3.67 -34.83 26.40
C CYS A 111 -2.71 -35.71 25.60
N ASN A 112 -1.65 -35.16 24.98
CA ASN A 112 -0.62 -35.91 24.24
C ASN A 112 -1.18 -36.95 23.24
N GLY A 113 -2.31 -36.67 22.59
CA GLY A 113 -2.95 -37.55 21.61
C GLY A 113 -3.91 -38.60 22.17
N ASP A 114 -4.23 -38.59 23.47
CA ASP A 114 -5.28 -39.44 24.05
C ASP A 114 -6.67 -38.88 23.70
N GLN A 115 -7.36 -39.56 22.79
CA GLN A 115 -8.70 -39.17 22.31
C GLN A 115 -9.75 -39.07 23.42
N ASN A 116 -9.66 -39.87 24.48
CA ASN A 116 -10.62 -39.79 25.58
C ASN A 116 -10.39 -38.52 26.40
N CYS A 117 -9.12 -38.21 26.69
CA CYS A 117 -8.72 -36.98 27.35
C CYS A 117 -9.11 -35.75 26.51
N GLU A 118 -8.83 -35.77 25.20
CA GLU A 118 -9.17 -34.66 24.30
C GLU A 118 -10.69 -34.42 24.27
N SER A 119 -11.50 -35.48 24.20
CA SER A 119 -12.96 -35.36 24.23
C SER A 119 -13.47 -34.76 25.56
N GLN A 120 -12.85 -35.13 26.69
CA GLN A 120 -13.19 -34.61 28.00
C GLN A 120 -12.79 -33.14 28.15
N ALA A 121 -11.60 -32.77 27.65
CA ALA A 121 -11.13 -31.39 27.63
C ALA A 121 -12.08 -30.50 26.80
N MET A 122 -12.47 -30.97 25.61
CA MET A 122 -13.42 -30.26 24.75
C MET A 122 -14.83 -30.16 25.36
N ALA A 123 -15.32 -31.22 26.01
CA ALA A 123 -16.62 -31.21 26.70
C ALA A 123 -16.63 -30.23 27.89
N ALA A 124 -15.52 -30.16 28.65
CA ALA A 124 -15.37 -29.23 29.76
C ALA A 124 -15.32 -27.76 29.28
N VAL A 125 -14.65 -27.50 28.16
CA VAL A 125 -14.68 -26.18 27.49
C VAL A 125 -16.10 -25.84 27.06
N ALA A 126 -16.81 -26.75 26.40
CA ALA A 126 -18.18 -26.53 25.94
C ALA A 126 -19.14 -26.22 27.09
N GLN A 127 -19.04 -26.94 28.21
CA GLN A 127 -19.82 -26.64 29.43
C GLN A 127 -19.49 -25.27 30.01
N LYS A 128 -18.22 -24.86 30.06
CA LYS A 128 -17.82 -23.52 30.51
C LYS A 128 -18.37 -22.41 29.61
N MET A 129 -18.42 -22.63 28.30
CA MET A 129 -19.02 -21.69 27.36
C MET A 129 -20.53 -21.55 27.55
N MET A 130 -21.24 -22.64 27.83
CA MET A 130 -22.68 -22.63 28.11
C MET A 130 -23.00 -21.94 29.44
N ALA A 131 -22.17 -22.14 30.46
CA ALA A 131 -22.37 -21.58 31.80
C ALA A 131 -21.98 -20.10 31.92
N ASN A 132 -21.08 -19.61 31.07
CA ASN A 132 -20.62 -18.23 31.11
C ASN A 132 -20.51 -17.64 29.68
N PRO A 133 -21.49 -16.84 29.24
CA PRO A 133 -21.48 -16.20 27.93
C PRO A 133 -20.26 -15.28 27.70
N GLY A 134 -19.60 -14.78 28.76
CA GLY A 134 -18.37 -13.99 28.65
C GLY A 134 -17.18 -14.79 28.11
N VAL A 135 -17.22 -16.13 28.15
CA VAL A 135 -16.19 -16.99 27.54
C VAL A 135 -16.25 -16.91 26.02
N LEU A 136 -17.42 -16.69 25.41
CA LEU A 136 -17.53 -16.45 23.97
C LEU A 136 -16.79 -15.17 23.55
N ALA A 137 -16.79 -14.13 24.38
CA ALA A 137 -16.01 -12.92 24.13
C ALA A 137 -14.50 -13.19 24.22
N ALA A 138 -14.05 -14.07 25.13
CA ALA A 138 -12.65 -14.49 25.22
C ALA A 138 -12.20 -15.37 24.02
N MET A 139 -13.14 -15.91 23.24
CA MET A 139 -12.86 -16.62 21.99
C MET A 139 -12.86 -15.71 20.76
N GLN A 140 -13.29 -14.46 20.89
CA GLN A 140 -13.26 -13.51 19.79
C GLN A 140 -11.83 -13.00 19.56
N PRO A 141 -11.40 -12.88 18.30
CA PRO A 141 -10.13 -12.23 17.96
C PRO A 141 -10.06 -10.79 18.46
N ASP A 142 -8.87 -10.38 18.95
CA ASP A 142 -8.61 -8.99 19.31
C ASP A 142 -8.44 -8.15 18.04
N ASP A 143 -9.58 -7.72 17.55
CA ASP A 143 -9.78 -6.86 16.39
C ASP A 143 -9.39 -5.39 16.65
N THR A 144 -8.89 -5.06 17.85
CA THR A 144 -8.58 -3.67 18.26
C THR A 144 -7.10 -3.38 18.41
N ARG A 145 -6.27 -4.41 18.53
CA ARG A 145 -4.82 -4.24 18.67
C ARG A 145 -4.15 -3.73 17.40
N PHE A 146 -4.57 -4.19 16.23
CA PHE A 146 -3.91 -3.84 14.97
C PHE A 146 -4.76 -2.88 14.14
N GLU A 147 -4.15 -1.76 13.73
CA GLU A 147 -4.70 -0.93 12.67
C GLU A 147 -3.95 -1.23 11.36
N ASN A 148 -4.68 -1.65 10.33
CA ASN A 148 -4.11 -1.91 9.01
C ASN A 148 -4.66 -0.89 8.02
N TRP A 149 -3.77 -0.14 7.37
CA TRP A 149 -4.11 0.87 6.39
C TRP A 149 -3.54 0.51 5.03
N CYS A 150 -4.28 0.79 3.98
CA CYS A 150 -3.80 0.64 2.62
C CYS A 150 -4.29 1.79 1.73
N ALA A 151 -3.65 1.97 0.57
CA ALA A 151 -4.01 3.02 -0.38
C ALA A 151 -5.48 2.89 -0.82
N ASP A 152 -6.23 3.98 -0.74
CA ASP A 152 -7.66 4.03 -1.08
C ASP A 152 -7.88 4.23 -2.58
N ARG A 153 -8.30 3.15 -3.25
CA ARG A 153 -8.52 3.11 -4.70
C ARG A 153 -9.93 3.50 -5.13
N ARG A 154 -10.79 3.93 -4.21
CA ARG A 154 -12.17 4.35 -4.54
C ARG A 154 -12.22 5.73 -5.22
N GLY A 155 -11.11 6.47 -5.19
CA GLY A 155 -10.90 7.74 -5.88
C GLY A 155 -9.43 7.90 -6.29
N PRO A 156 -8.96 9.14 -6.53
CA PRO A 156 -7.54 9.41 -6.77
C PRO A 156 -6.70 8.98 -5.57
N CYS A 157 -6.09 7.80 -5.68
CA CYS A 157 -5.37 7.16 -4.59
C CYS A 157 -3.99 7.78 -4.34
N ALA A 158 -3.40 8.41 -5.35
CA ALA A 158 -2.09 9.04 -5.31
C ALA A 158 -2.10 10.38 -6.07
N SER A 159 -1.39 11.36 -5.52
CA SER A 159 -1.03 12.60 -6.20
C SER A 159 0.39 13.02 -5.82
N GLY A 160 1.02 13.86 -6.62
CA GLY A 160 2.38 14.31 -6.36
C GLY A 160 3.25 14.36 -7.60
N THR A 161 4.56 14.43 -7.40
CA THR A 161 5.54 14.72 -8.45
C THR A 161 6.76 13.82 -8.36
N LEU A 162 7.20 13.31 -9.51
CA LEU A 162 8.48 12.62 -9.67
C LEU A 162 9.41 13.51 -10.50
N ARG A 163 10.66 13.61 -10.09
CA ARG A 163 11.72 14.37 -10.77
C ARG A 163 12.93 13.49 -11.03
N VAL A 164 13.49 13.68 -12.21
CA VAL A 164 14.72 13.07 -12.69
C VAL A 164 15.68 14.17 -13.07
N ASP A 165 16.90 14.12 -12.53
CA ASP A 165 18.03 14.90 -12.99
C ASP A 165 19.29 14.02 -12.95
N ASP A 166 19.59 13.37 -14.07
CA ASP A 166 20.83 12.61 -14.21
C ASP A 166 21.80 13.30 -15.14
N GLU A 167 23.08 13.12 -14.84
CA GLU A 167 24.19 13.47 -15.70
C GLU A 167 25.03 12.24 -16.01
N GLY A 168 25.54 12.18 -17.22
CA GLY A 168 26.50 11.14 -17.58
C GLY A 168 27.56 11.65 -18.53
N ASP A 169 28.70 10.99 -18.47
CA ASP A 169 29.85 11.30 -19.29
C ASP A 169 30.68 10.05 -19.56
N GLY A 170 31.57 10.15 -20.52
CA GLY A 170 32.38 9.02 -20.90
C GLY A 170 33.35 9.31 -22.03
N MET A 171 34.04 8.26 -22.42
CA MET A 171 34.85 8.20 -23.64
C MET A 171 34.24 7.14 -24.53
N ASN A 172 33.94 7.51 -25.79
CA ASN A 172 33.38 6.61 -26.77
C ASN A 172 34.26 6.56 -28.02
N ILE A 173 34.29 5.42 -28.70
CA ILE A 173 34.90 5.27 -30.01
C ILE A 173 33.77 5.05 -31.01
N SER A 174 33.69 5.91 -32.03
CA SER A 174 32.76 5.73 -33.16
C SER A 174 33.57 5.49 -34.42
N PRO A 175 34.01 4.23 -34.70
CA PRO A 175 34.88 3.94 -35.82
C PRO A 175 34.32 4.49 -37.15
N PRO A 176 35.17 5.05 -38.03
CA PRO A 176 36.64 5.07 -37.95
C PRO A 176 37.22 6.23 -37.11
N ALA A 177 36.40 7.03 -36.43
CA ALA A 177 36.87 8.18 -35.66
C ALA A 177 37.65 7.76 -34.39
N PRO A 178 38.62 8.58 -33.93
CA PRO A 178 39.31 8.34 -32.66
C PRO A 178 38.36 8.46 -31.47
N ALA A 179 38.81 7.96 -30.32
CA ALA A 179 38.09 8.10 -29.05
C ALA A 179 37.80 9.57 -28.75
N LYS A 180 36.57 9.90 -28.38
CA LYS A 180 36.16 11.26 -28.03
C LYS A 180 35.39 11.28 -26.71
N PRO A 181 35.59 12.33 -25.88
CA PRO A 181 34.77 12.52 -24.71
C PRO A 181 33.35 12.87 -25.14
N TYR A 182 32.38 12.46 -24.34
CA TYR A 182 31.00 12.89 -24.49
C TYR A 182 30.37 13.18 -23.12
N ARG A 183 29.34 14.01 -23.13
CA ARG A 183 28.52 14.32 -21.96
C ARG A 183 27.06 14.44 -22.36
N PHE A 184 26.17 13.97 -21.49
CA PHE A 184 24.74 14.15 -21.62
C PHE A 184 24.11 14.50 -20.27
N LYS A 185 22.92 15.09 -20.36
CA LYS A 185 22.02 15.29 -19.23
C LYS A 185 20.63 14.77 -19.60
N ARG A 186 19.97 14.10 -18.67
CA ARG A 186 18.55 13.74 -18.81
C ARG A 186 17.78 14.29 -17.62
N SER A 187 16.79 15.13 -17.93
CA SER A 187 15.96 15.78 -16.93
C SER A 187 14.49 15.63 -17.28
N GLY A 188 13.66 15.39 -16.28
CA GLY A 188 12.24 15.15 -16.48
C GLY A 188 11.42 15.37 -15.23
N THR A 189 10.12 15.60 -15.41
CA THR A 189 9.16 15.72 -14.31
C THR A 189 7.86 15.05 -14.72
N LEU A 190 7.29 14.27 -13.81
CA LEU A 190 5.97 13.66 -13.96
C LEU A 190 5.10 14.11 -12.79
N GLU A 191 3.97 14.74 -13.09
CA GLU A 191 2.89 14.96 -12.12
C GLU A 191 1.92 13.78 -12.20
N LEU A 192 1.53 13.19 -11.07
CA LEU A 192 0.70 11.98 -11.02
C LEU A 192 -0.81 12.26 -11.21
N ALA A 193 -1.29 13.43 -10.80
CA ALA A 193 -2.73 13.73 -10.73
C ALA A 193 -3.50 13.68 -12.09
N PRO A 194 -2.90 13.95 -13.27
CA PRO A 194 -3.60 13.78 -14.54
C PRO A 194 -3.27 12.46 -15.28
N GLN A 195 -2.59 11.51 -14.64
CA GLN A 195 -2.04 10.34 -15.34
C GLN A 195 -3.05 9.19 -15.51
N SER A 196 -2.74 8.27 -16.42
CA SER A 196 -3.55 7.09 -16.68
C SER A 196 -3.75 6.22 -15.44
N ALA A 197 -4.86 5.47 -15.40
CA ALA A 197 -5.16 4.53 -14.31
C ALA A 197 -4.00 3.55 -14.05
N ASP A 198 -3.32 3.07 -15.10
CA ASP A 198 -2.18 2.15 -14.98
C ASP A 198 -0.99 2.75 -14.21
N LEU A 199 -0.72 4.05 -14.38
CA LEU A 199 0.36 4.73 -13.67
C LEU A 199 -0.02 4.97 -12.21
N LEU A 200 -1.28 5.35 -11.96
CA LEU A 200 -1.81 5.50 -10.62
C LEU A 200 -1.81 4.16 -9.86
N ASP A 201 -2.16 3.05 -10.50
CA ASP A 201 -2.13 1.71 -9.89
C ASP A 201 -0.73 1.29 -9.43
N ARG A 202 0.32 1.77 -10.11
CA ARG A 202 1.71 1.58 -9.65
C ARG A 202 2.00 2.43 -8.43
N ALA A 203 1.62 3.71 -8.44
CA ALA A 203 1.85 4.63 -7.33
C ALA A 203 1.06 4.25 -6.06
N CYS A 204 -0.12 3.62 -6.20
CA CYS A 204 -1.03 3.30 -5.10
C CYS A 204 -0.74 1.96 -4.43
N LYS A 205 0.55 1.74 -4.14
CA LYS A 205 1.06 0.55 -3.45
C LYS A 205 1.69 0.98 -2.13
N ALA A 206 0.84 1.27 -1.15
CA ALA A 206 1.28 1.57 0.21
C ALA A 206 0.43 0.80 1.22
N GLU A 207 1.10 0.28 2.24
CA GLU A 207 0.52 -0.46 3.36
C GLU A 207 1.15 0.05 4.66
N ILE A 208 0.35 0.18 5.71
CA ILE A 208 0.80 0.49 7.07
C ILE A 208 0.13 -0.50 8.03
N SER A 209 0.89 -1.06 8.95
CA SER A 209 0.36 -1.81 10.10
C SER A 209 0.84 -1.18 11.40
N VAL A 210 -0.08 -0.96 12.33
CA VAL A 210 0.20 -0.38 13.64
C VAL A 210 -0.15 -1.38 14.73
N ASP A 211 0.79 -1.67 15.62
CA ASP A 211 0.53 -2.36 16.88
C ASP A 211 0.20 -1.32 17.95
N ARG A 212 -1.10 -1.18 18.27
CA ARG A 212 -1.62 -0.25 19.28
C ARG A 212 -1.15 -0.56 20.69
N GLN A 213 -0.80 -1.80 20.97
CA GLN A 213 -0.37 -2.21 22.29
C GLN A 213 1.11 -1.86 22.51
N LYS A 214 1.94 -2.03 21.48
CA LYS A 214 3.39 -1.74 21.56
C LYS A 214 3.75 -0.32 21.14
N GLY A 215 2.86 0.41 20.49
CA GLY A 215 3.17 1.72 19.93
C GLY A 215 4.18 1.66 18.79
N LEU A 216 4.02 0.67 17.91
CA LEU A 216 4.91 0.43 16.77
C LEU A 216 4.15 0.50 15.46
N LEU A 217 4.82 0.99 14.42
CA LEU A 217 4.30 1.12 13.07
C LEU A 217 5.30 0.52 12.07
N SER A 218 4.80 -0.34 11.20
CA SER A 218 5.53 -0.79 10.00
C SER A 218 4.84 -0.26 8.75
N MET A 219 5.62 0.09 7.73
CA MET A 219 5.14 0.64 6.47
C MET A 219 5.86 -0.02 5.30
N ARG A 220 5.12 -0.29 4.22
CA ARG A 220 5.66 -0.75 2.94
C ARG A 220 5.20 0.20 1.85
N LEU A 221 6.15 0.66 1.04
CA LEU A 221 5.93 1.44 -0.17
C LEU A 221 6.44 0.66 -1.39
N GLY A 222 5.53 0.22 -2.24
CA GLY A 222 5.84 -0.46 -3.50
C GLY A 222 5.76 0.47 -4.71
N GLY A 223 5.93 -0.11 -5.90
CA GLY A 223 5.56 0.55 -7.15
C GLY A 223 6.43 1.75 -7.55
N LEU A 224 7.67 1.82 -7.07
CA LEU A 224 8.63 2.90 -7.37
C LEU A 224 9.20 2.85 -8.80
N ASN A 225 8.81 1.86 -9.61
CA ASN A 225 9.21 1.71 -11.01
C ASN A 225 8.29 2.48 -11.97
N ILE A 226 8.01 3.75 -11.64
CA ILE A 226 7.17 4.64 -12.43
C ILE A 226 8.01 5.23 -13.57
N PRO A 227 7.59 5.10 -14.84
CA PRO A 227 8.29 5.74 -15.96
C PRO A 227 8.08 7.25 -15.93
N VAL A 228 9.18 8.01 -15.85
CA VAL A 228 9.19 9.47 -15.89
C VAL A 228 9.62 9.91 -17.29
N PRO A 229 8.84 10.75 -18.00
CA PRO A 229 9.25 11.32 -19.27
C PRO A 229 10.45 12.24 -19.06
N VAL A 230 11.45 12.13 -19.93
CA VAL A 230 12.68 12.90 -19.84
C VAL A 230 13.02 13.58 -21.16
N ARG A 231 13.70 14.71 -21.05
CA ARG A 231 14.39 15.35 -22.17
C ARG A 231 15.88 15.04 -22.05
N MET A 232 16.42 14.43 -23.09
CA MET A 232 17.86 14.28 -23.25
C MET A 232 18.49 15.51 -23.92
N THR A 233 19.64 15.93 -23.41
CA THR A 233 20.45 17.02 -23.98
C THR A 233 21.93 16.62 -23.98
N GLY A 234 22.71 17.24 -24.86
CA GLY A 234 24.13 16.90 -25.07
C GLY A 234 24.35 15.82 -26.12
N GLN A 235 25.51 15.17 -26.06
CA GLN A 235 25.94 14.11 -26.98
C GLN A 235 25.40 12.76 -26.50
N ALA A 236 24.09 12.59 -26.63
CA ALA A 236 23.37 11.40 -26.21
C ALA A 236 23.40 10.30 -27.28
N TYR A 237 23.57 9.04 -26.87
CA TYR A 237 23.56 7.87 -27.77
C TYR A 237 22.20 7.18 -27.89
N THR A 238 21.21 7.62 -27.11
CA THR A 238 19.88 7.01 -27.06
C THR A 238 18.79 8.05 -27.29
N ALA A 239 17.68 7.61 -27.89
CA ALA A 239 16.46 8.40 -28.03
C ALA A 239 15.50 8.13 -26.86
N GLU A 240 16.02 8.01 -25.63
CA GLU A 240 15.22 7.74 -24.43
C GLU A 240 14.20 8.88 -24.23
N LYS A 241 12.91 8.53 -24.30
CA LYS A 241 11.80 9.46 -24.02
C LYS A 241 11.30 9.36 -22.59
N SER A 242 11.60 8.26 -21.92
CA SER A 242 11.26 8.03 -20.52
C SER A 242 12.29 7.11 -19.86
N VAL A 243 12.43 7.24 -18.55
CA VAL A 243 13.26 6.38 -17.70
C VAL A 243 12.47 5.98 -16.46
N LEU A 244 12.73 4.81 -15.89
CA LEU A 244 12.11 4.44 -14.62
C LEU A 244 12.65 5.34 -13.50
N PHE A 245 11.80 5.71 -12.55
CA PHE A 245 12.21 6.44 -11.35
C PHE A 245 13.23 5.63 -10.56
N LEU A 246 12.95 4.33 -10.36
CA LEU A 246 13.85 3.37 -9.75
C LEU A 246 13.68 1.98 -10.41
N GLU A 247 14.79 1.37 -10.80
CA GLU A 247 14.87 0.03 -11.38
C GLU A 247 15.21 -1.01 -10.30
N GLY A 248 14.77 -2.26 -10.50
CA GLY A 248 15.17 -3.41 -9.67
C GLY A 248 14.70 -3.35 -8.20
N SER A 249 13.95 -2.34 -7.80
CA SER A 249 13.46 -2.19 -6.43
C SER A 249 12.31 -3.16 -6.12
N LYS A 250 12.36 -3.80 -4.96
CA LYS A 250 11.24 -4.58 -4.39
C LYS A 250 10.25 -3.69 -3.61
N GLY A 251 10.54 -2.39 -3.49
CA GLY A 251 9.84 -1.47 -2.60
C GLY A 251 10.72 -1.02 -1.44
N ILE A 252 10.23 -0.07 -0.65
CA ILE A 252 10.81 0.40 0.59
C ILE A 252 9.98 -0.16 1.74
N GLU A 253 10.63 -0.77 2.73
CA GLU A 253 9.99 -1.26 3.94
C GLU A 253 10.63 -0.58 5.15
N LEU A 254 9.79 -0.04 6.02
CA LEU A 254 10.17 0.47 7.33
C LEU A 254 9.49 -0.40 8.38
N PHE A 255 10.25 -0.94 9.32
CA PHE A 255 9.72 -1.79 10.38
C PHE A 255 9.82 -1.09 11.72
N ASP A 256 8.83 -1.34 12.58
CA ASP A 256 8.88 -1.04 14.01
C ASP A 256 9.26 0.42 14.35
N GLN A 257 8.72 1.36 13.59
CA GLN A 257 8.82 2.79 13.89
C GLN A 257 8.00 3.11 15.13
N ALA A 258 8.61 3.73 16.14
CA ALA A 258 7.91 4.12 17.36
C ALA A 258 6.85 5.19 17.06
N VAL A 259 5.63 4.99 17.55
CA VAL A 259 4.50 5.91 17.37
C VAL A 259 3.69 6.05 18.66
N SER A 260 3.16 7.26 18.89
CA SER A 260 2.17 7.48 19.95
C SER A 260 0.79 7.08 19.44
N THR A 261 0.19 6.06 20.03
CA THR A 261 -1.07 5.47 19.57
C THR A 261 -2.25 6.44 19.71
N ASP A 262 -2.17 7.38 20.65
CA ASP A 262 -3.19 8.40 20.85
C ASP A 262 -3.04 9.61 19.90
N ALA A 263 -1.90 9.75 19.22
CA ALA A 263 -1.65 10.87 18.31
C ALA A 263 -2.28 10.64 16.93
N THR A 264 -3.04 11.61 16.40
CA THR A 264 -3.65 11.53 15.06
C THR A 264 -2.65 11.63 13.92
N THR A 265 -1.41 12.03 14.20
CA THR A 265 -0.33 12.17 13.22
C THR A 265 0.91 11.39 13.67
N TRP A 266 1.50 10.65 12.73
CA TRP A 266 2.79 9.98 12.88
C TRP A 266 3.74 10.45 11.79
N SER A 267 5.02 10.48 12.09
CA SER A 267 6.02 10.89 11.10
C SER A 267 7.37 10.27 11.42
N GLY A 268 8.21 10.16 10.41
CA GLY A 268 9.56 9.66 10.58
C GLY A 268 10.44 9.91 9.38
N GLN A 269 11.68 9.49 9.53
CA GLN A 269 12.70 9.56 8.52
C GLN A 269 13.54 8.29 8.55
N SER A 270 13.93 7.80 7.38
CA SER A 270 14.79 6.63 7.25
C SER A 270 15.84 6.83 6.17
N GLN A 271 17.04 6.30 6.42
CA GLN A 271 18.06 6.18 5.39
C GLN A 271 17.78 4.94 4.55
N LEU A 272 18.05 5.06 3.27
CA LEU A 272 17.78 4.08 2.24
C LEU A 272 19.11 3.67 1.62
N GLU A 273 19.49 2.40 1.76
CA GLU A 273 20.74 1.89 1.19
C GLU A 273 20.44 0.86 0.11
N LYS A 274 21.04 1.05 -1.08
CA LYS A 274 20.96 0.08 -2.20
C LYS A 274 19.52 -0.35 -2.53
N ILE A 275 18.58 0.60 -2.53
CA ILE A 275 17.14 0.31 -2.69
C ILE A 275 16.73 -0.08 -4.12
N GLY A 276 17.66 0.05 -5.05
CA GLY A 276 17.47 -0.19 -6.48
C GLY A 276 18.60 0.46 -7.26
N SER A 277 18.39 0.63 -8.56
CA SER A 277 19.36 1.26 -9.45
C SER A 277 18.69 2.14 -10.48
N VAL A 278 19.49 2.90 -11.22
CA VAL A 278 19.09 3.47 -12.50
C VAL A 278 20.15 3.13 -13.54
N SER A 279 19.75 3.01 -14.80
CA SER A 279 20.68 2.65 -15.86
C SER A 279 20.67 3.60 -17.05
N HIS A 280 21.72 3.52 -17.86
CA HIS A 280 21.80 4.17 -19.16
C HIS A 280 22.21 3.16 -20.23
N ASN A 281 21.75 3.39 -21.45
CA ASN A 281 22.07 2.60 -22.64
C ASN A 281 21.79 1.11 -22.44
N SER A 282 20.52 0.79 -22.12
CA SER A 282 20.05 -0.59 -21.93
C SER A 282 20.82 -1.37 -20.85
N GLY A 283 21.13 -0.74 -19.72
CA GLY A 283 21.83 -1.42 -18.62
C GLY A 283 23.35 -1.46 -18.76
N GLN A 284 23.93 -0.83 -19.78
CA GLN A 284 25.38 -0.81 -19.92
C GLN A 284 26.05 -0.13 -18.74
N THR A 285 25.52 0.99 -18.27
CA THR A 285 25.98 1.64 -17.03
C THR A 285 24.85 1.63 -16.01
N VAL A 286 25.16 1.21 -14.79
CA VAL A 286 24.20 1.09 -13.70
C VAL A 286 24.70 1.91 -12.52
N ALA A 287 23.87 2.80 -11.99
CA ALA A 287 24.11 3.55 -10.78
C ALA A 287 23.21 2.98 -9.66
N PRO A 288 23.77 2.31 -8.63
CA PRO A 288 23.00 1.92 -7.46
C PRO A 288 22.54 3.17 -6.69
N MET A 289 21.30 3.16 -6.22
CA MET A 289 20.66 4.30 -5.57
C MET A 289 20.57 4.11 -4.06
N SER A 290 20.92 5.16 -3.33
CA SER A 290 20.75 5.31 -1.89
C SER A 290 20.20 6.70 -1.59
N GLY A 291 19.68 6.93 -0.39
CA GLY A 291 19.16 8.25 -0.04
C GLY A 291 18.30 8.23 1.21
N LYS A 292 17.23 9.01 1.20
CA LYS A 292 16.40 9.26 2.37
C LYS A 292 14.92 9.18 2.02
N LEU A 293 14.14 8.58 2.91
CA LEU A 293 12.69 8.68 2.96
C LEU A 293 12.30 9.56 4.14
N THR A 294 11.41 10.53 3.92
CA THR A 294 10.68 11.26 4.96
C THR A 294 9.20 10.96 4.78
N TRP A 295 8.50 10.69 5.87
CA TRP A 295 7.09 10.32 5.81
C TRP A 295 6.28 10.97 6.93
N ARG A 296 5.00 11.21 6.66
CA ARG A 296 4.00 11.69 7.61
C ARG A 296 2.66 11.05 7.30
N PHE A 297 2.04 10.42 8.26
CA PHE A 297 0.71 9.88 8.17
C PHE A 297 -0.25 10.66 9.08
N VAL A 298 -1.41 11.04 8.55
CA VAL A 298 -2.48 11.75 9.28
C VAL A 298 -3.75 10.92 9.21
N ARG A 299 -4.39 10.70 10.36
CA ARG A 299 -5.72 10.11 10.47
C ARG A 299 -6.77 11.21 10.33
N ASP A 300 -7.77 11.00 9.48
CA ASP A 300 -8.89 11.93 9.25
C ASP A 300 -10.10 11.61 10.14
#